data_AF-A0A0P7V090-F1
#
_entry.id   AF-A0A0P7V090-F1
#
_cell.length_a   1.000
_cell.length_b   1.000
_cell.length_c   1.000
_cell.angle_alpha   90.00
_cell.angle_beta   90.00
_cell.angle_gamma   90.00
#
_symmetry.space_group_name_H-M   'P 1'
#
loop_
_entity.id
_entity.type
_entity.pdbx_description
1 polymer ?
#
loop_
_entity_poly.entity_id
_entity_poly.type
_entity_poly.pdbx_seq_one_letter_code
_entity_poly.pdbx_strand_id
1 'polypeptide(L)'
;MSEAVAPSTFVRSLGYGTLHQLADFLDPQDSWKRVLMEIRKPTGEPRYSQLHLRRFEGVVAMGKSPTIALLSDWGTTNCTVGQLVDILVRNQLLAPARLLLPDLAVGIPVVPSLSPGWQETVGLSKQVTVAMGRAEERQLADSTRTQVEDKESPDD
;
A
#
# COMPACT_ATOMS: atom_id res chain seq x y z
N MET A 1 7.67 7.89 34.13
CA MET A 1 8.41 6.62 34.07
C MET A 1 7.72 5.79 33.01
N SER A 2 8.41 5.48 31.92
CA SER A 2 7.89 4.59 30.88
C SER A 2 7.98 3.16 31.40
N GLU A 3 6.83 2.57 31.74
CA GLU A 3 6.73 1.12 31.95
C GLU A 3 7.33 0.39 30.75
N ALA A 4 8.07 -0.69 31.02
CA ALA A 4 8.65 -1.49 29.96
C ALA A 4 7.52 -2.11 29.13
N VAL A 5 7.53 -1.83 27.82
CA VAL A 5 6.55 -2.42 26.89
C VAL A 5 6.93 -3.88 26.66
N ALA A 6 6.03 -4.80 27.00
CA ALA A 6 6.20 -6.22 26.79
C ALA A 6 5.36 -6.69 25.57
N PRO A 7 5.67 -7.85 24.95
CA PRO A 7 4.87 -8.38 23.85
C PRO A 7 3.40 -8.63 24.21
N SER A 8 3.11 -8.90 25.49
CA SER A 8 1.76 -9.12 26.02
C SER A 8 1.01 -7.82 26.36
N THR A 9 1.69 -6.67 26.38
CA THR A 9 1.07 -5.37 26.62
C THR A 9 0.01 -5.10 25.55
N PHE A 10 -1.16 -4.62 25.94
CA PHE A 10 -2.21 -4.25 24.99
C PHE A 10 -1.85 -2.96 24.25
N VAL A 11 -2.19 -2.87 22.96
CA VAL A 11 -1.93 -1.66 22.15
C VAL A 11 -2.61 -0.41 22.75
N ARG A 12 -3.81 -0.55 23.30
CA ARG A 12 -4.53 0.56 23.97
C ARG A 12 -3.84 1.07 25.25
N SER A 13 -2.90 0.31 25.79
CA SER A 13 -2.13 0.67 27.00
C SER A 13 -0.83 1.38 26.66
N LEU A 14 -0.51 1.56 25.38
CA LEU A 14 0.65 2.34 24.96
C LEU A 14 0.49 3.81 25.36
N GLY A 15 1.58 4.40 25.85
CA GLY A 15 1.60 5.81 26.21
C GLY A 15 1.43 6.71 24.98
N TYR A 16 0.89 7.91 25.21
CA TYR A 16 0.66 8.93 24.18
C TYR A 16 1.91 9.20 23.32
N GLY A 17 3.08 9.33 23.95
CA GLY A 17 4.35 9.57 23.24
C GLY A 17 4.72 8.43 22.29
N THR A 18 4.57 7.17 22.73
CA THR A 18 4.84 6.00 21.89
C THR A 18 3.89 5.92 20.70
N LEU A 19 2.60 6.22 20.90
CA LEU A 19 1.61 6.25 19.81
C LEU A 19 1.95 7.30 18.76
N HIS A 20 2.39 8.49 19.18
CA HIS A 20 2.83 9.54 18.25
C HIS A 20 4.11 9.15 17.50
N GLN A 21 5.09 8.56 18.17
CA GLN A 21 6.29 8.07 17.49
C GLN A 21 5.96 6.97 16.47
N LEU A 22 5.02 6.07 16.78
CA LEU A 22 4.53 5.10 15.80
C LEU A 22 3.87 5.80 14.60
N ALA A 23 3.08 6.85 14.83
CA ALA A 23 2.47 7.63 13.76
C ALA A 23 3.53 8.32 12.88
N ASP A 24 4.60 8.87 13.48
CA ASP A 24 5.71 9.48 12.74
C ASP A 24 6.40 8.49 11.78
N PHE A 25 6.41 7.20 12.12
CA PHE A 25 6.92 6.15 11.24
C PHE A 25 5.91 5.64 10.20
N LEU A 26 4.62 5.60 10.54
CA LEU A 26 3.62 4.84 9.79
C LEU A 26 2.69 5.71 8.93
N ASP A 27 2.45 6.97 9.32
CA ASP A 27 1.66 7.90 8.52
C ASP A 27 2.34 8.24 7.18
N PRO A 28 3.68 8.45 7.12
CA PRO A 28 4.36 8.67 5.85
C PRO A 28 4.26 7.47 4.90
N GLN A 29 4.18 7.77 3.60
CA GLN A 29 4.19 6.77 2.52
C GLN A 29 3.08 5.71 2.64
N ASP A 30 1.96 6.07 3.30
CA ASP A 30 0.82 5.18 3.49
C ASP A 30 1.18 3.84 4.16
N SER A 31 2.23 3.81 4.99
CA SER A 31 2.68 2.57 5.64
C SER A 31 1.64 1.98 6.59
N TRP A 32 0.80 2.84 7.18
CA TRP A 32 -0.40 2.46 7.94
C TRP A 32 -1.36 1.57 7.15
N LYS A 33 -1.46 1.71 5.81
CA LYS A 33 -2.30 0.84 4.97
C LYS A 33 -1.79 -0.59 4.94
N ARG A 34 -0.46 -0.78 4.91
CA ARG A 34 0.18 -2.11 4.97
C ARG A 34 -0.15 -2.81 6.28
N VAL A 35 -0.07 -2.06 7.39
CA VAL A 35 -0.47 -2.57 8.71
C VAL A 35 -1.95 -2.93 8.73
N LEU A 36 -2.83 -2.03 8.27
CA LEU A 36 -4.27 -2.25 8.22
C LEU A 36 -4.67 -3.53 7.47
N MET A 37 -4.06 -3.78 6.30
CA MET A 37 -4.38 -4.94 5.46
C MET A 37 -3.95 -6.27 6.09
N GLU A 38 -2.96 -6.26 6.98
CA GLU A 38 -2.45 -7.46 7.64
C GLU A 38 -3.19 -7.83 8.93
N ILE A 39 -4.05 -6.95 9.45
CA ILE A 39 -4.82 -7.25 10.65
C ILE A 39 -5.92 -8.26 10.33
N ARG A 40 -5.84 -9.43 10.97
CA ARG A 40 -6.80 -10.54 10.81
C ARG A 40 -7.66 -10.70 12.07
N LYS A 41 -8.88 -11.20 11.87
CA LYS A 41 -9.71 -11.74 12.94
C LYS A 41 -9.12 -13.07 13.43
N PRO A 42 -9.53 -13.58 14.60
CA PRO A 42 -9.17 -14.94 15.03
C PRO A 42 -9.57 -16.04 14.04
N THR A 43 -10.57 -15.77 13.19
CA THR A 43 -11.00 -16.66 12.10
C THR A 43 -10.06 -16.68 10.89
N GLY A 44 -9.04 -15.80 10.84
CA GLY A 44 -8.12 -15.65 9.71
C GLY A 44 -8.58 -14.67 8.62
N GLU A 45 -9.85 -14.27 8.63
CA GLU A 45 -10.37 -13.27 7.70
C GLU A 45 -9.76 -11.88 7.93
N PRO A 46 -9.62 -11.03 6.89
CA PRO A 46 -9.30 -9.62 7.07
C PRO A 46 -10.26 -8.95 8.05
N ARG A 47 -9.71 -8.22 9.03
CA ARG A 47 -10.51 -7.42 9.95
C ARG A 47 -11.06 -6.18 9.25
N TYR A 48 -10.24 -5.54 8.43
CA TYR A 48 -10.57 -4.31 7.73
C TYR A 48 -10.87 -4.58 6.25
N SER A 49 -11.99 -4.04 5.76
CA SER A 49 -12.40 -4.12 4.36
C SER A 49 -11.96 -2.87 3.60
N GLN A 50 -12.20 -2.84 2.29
CA GLN A 50 -11.97 -1.65 1.47
C GLN A 50 -12.77 -0.42 1.96
N LEU A 51 -13.97 -0.63 2.50
CA LEU A 51 -14.75 0.46 3.08
C LEU A 51 -14.05 1.06 4.32
N HIS A 52 -13.44 0.22 5.17
CA HIS A 52 -12.67 0.70 6.31
C HIS A 52 -11.43 1.48 5.86
N LEU A 53 -10.73 1.00 4.82
CA LEU A 53 -9.61 1.73 4.23
C LEU A 53 -10.03 3.14 3.80
N ARG A 54 -11.15 3.28 3.07
CA ARG A 54 -11.67 4.60 2.66
C ARG A 54 -12.02 5.51 3.85
N ARG A 55 -12.51 4.95 4.95
CA ARG A 55 -12.77 5.74 6.17
C ARG A 55 -11.49 6.31 6.77
N PHE A 56 -10.42 5.51 6.85
CA PHE A 56 -9.13 6.00 7.33
C PHE A 56 -8.47 6.98 6.36
N GLU A 57 -8.65 6.84 5.04
CA GLU A 57 -8.24 7.88 4.08
C GLU A 57 -8.98 9.20 4.33
N GLY A 58 -10.26 9.14 4.74
CA GLY A 58 -10.99 10.31 5.22
C GLY A 58 -10.37 10.96 6.46
N VAL A 59 -9.77 10.17 7.37
CA VAL A 59 -9.02 10.70 8.53
C VAL A 59 -7.79 11.48 8.07
N VAL A 60 -7.06 10.98 7.07
CA VAL A 60 -5.93 11.67 6.45
C VAL A 60 -6.38 13.00 5.84
N ALA A 61 -7.48 12.99 5.08
CA ALA A 61 -8.03 14.18 4.45
C ALA A 61 -8.44 15.28 5.47
N MET A 62 -8.76 14.88 6.71
CA MET A 62 -9.03 15.81 7.82
C MET A 62 -7.76 16.32 8.52
N GLY A 63 -6.57 15.95 8.04
CA GLY A 63 -5.29 16.32 8.66
C GLY A 63 -5.00 15.59 9.97
N LYS A 64 -5.61 14.42 10.19
CA LYS A 64 -5.42 13.61 11.40
C LYS A 64 -4.59 12.37 11.09
N SER A 65 -3.95 11.81 12.12
CA SER A 65 -3.15 10.59 11.99
C SER A 65 -4.04 9.35 11.76
N PRO A 66 -3.94 8.67 10.61
CA PRO A 66 -4.61 7.39 10.39
C PRO A 66 -4.03 6.29 11.29
N THR A 67 -2.74 6.34 11.63
CA THR A 67 -2.11 5.36 12.53
C THR A 67 -2.72 5.41 13.92
N ILE A 68 -2.85 6.60 14.53
CA ILE A 68 -3.47 6.74 15.86
C ILE A 68 -4.92 6.26 15.82
N ALA A 69 -5.67 6.62 14.79
CA ALA A 69 -7.05 6.17 14.63
C ALA A 69 -7.15 4.64 14.50
N LEU A 70 -6.28 4.03 13.69
CA LEU A 70 -6.22 2.59 13.48
C LEU A 70 -5.86 1.83 14.76
N LEU A 71 -4.82 2.27 15.47
CA LEU A 71 -4.38 1.63 16.72
C LEU A 71 -5.40 1.81 17.84
N SER A 72 -6.10 2.95 17.87
CA SER A 72 -7.22 3.17 18.80
C SER A 72 -8.38 2.23 18.51
N ASP A 73 -8.78 2.06 17.24
CA ASP A 73 -9.85 1.14 16.85
C ASP A 73 -9.47 -0.32 17.12
N TRP A 74 -8.31 -0.75 16.64
CA TRP A 74 -7.86 -2.13 16.81
C TRP A 74 -7.59 -2.47 18.28
N GLY A 75 -7.11 -1.51 19.06
CA GLY A 75 -6.85 -1.63 20.50
C GLY A 75 -8.08 -2.03 21.32
N THR A 76 -9.29 -1.75 20.82
CA THR A 76 -10.57 -2.17 21.44
C THR A 76 -10.76 -3.68 21.45
N THR A 77 -10.02 -4.43 20.61
CA THR A 77 -10.13 -5.89 20.53
C THR A 77 -9.05 -6.64 21.28
N ASN A 78 -8.42 -5.99 22.27
CA ASN A 78 -7.36 -6.61 23.07
C ASN A 78 -6.17 -7.11 22.24
N CYS A 79 -5.85 -6.42 21.14
CA CYS A 79 -4.63 -6.72 20.42
C CYS A 79 -3.40 -6.34 21.25
N THR A 80 -2.34 -7.13 21.09
CA THR A 80 -1.10 -6.97 21.85
C THR A 80 0.00 -6.32 21.02
N VAL A 81 0.99 -5.76 21.71
CA VAL A 81 2.18 -5.19 21.07
C VAL A 81 2.94 -6.25 20.28
N GLY A 82 3.00 -7.50 20.74
CA GLY A 82 3.58 -8.61 19.99
C GLY A 82 2.92 -8.79 18.62
N GLN A 83 1.59 -8.80 18.56
CA GLN A 83 0.86 -8.91 17.29
C GLN A 83 1.14 -7.72 16.35
N LEU A 84 1.24 -6.51 16.90
CA LEU A 84 1.62 -5.33 16.12
C LEU A 84 3.05 -5.47 15.57
N VAL A 85 4.00 -5.86 16.41
CA VAL A 85 5.40 -6.06 16.01
C VAL A 85 5.54 -7.13 14.93
N ASP A 86 4.82 -8.24 15.04
CA ASP A 86 4.80 -9.28 14.00
C ASP A 86 4.32 -8.75 12.65
N ILE A 87 3.30 -7.89 12.63
CA ILE A 87 2.83 -7.21 11.41
C ILE A 87 3.90 -6.26 10.87
N LEU A 88 4.51 -5.45 11.74
CA LEU A 88 5.55 -4.49 11.35
C LEU A 88 6.76 -5.20 10.72
N VAL A 89 7.24 -6.27 11.34
CA VAL A 89 8.34 -7.09 10.85
C VAL A 89 8.03 -7.72 9.50
N ARG A 90 6.85 -8.34 9.34
CA ARG A 90 6.44 -8.96 8.06
C ARG A 90 6.39 -7.95 6.92
N ASN A 91 6.13 -6.68 7.22
CA ASN A 91 6.11 -5.57 6.26
C ASN A 91 7.44 -4.80 6.15
N GLN A 92 8.53 -5.31 6.74
CA GLN A 92 9.85 -4.65 6.75
C GLN A 92 9.86 -3.26 7.42
N LEU A 93 8.91 -2.99 8.32
CA LEU A 93 8.80 -1.76 9.10
C LEU A 93 9.60 -1.90 10.40
N LEU A 94 10.93 -2.01 10.27
CA LEU A 94 11.81 -2.40 11.37
C LEU A 94 12.03 -1.29 12.41
N ALA A 95 11.98 -0.02 12.01
CA ALA A 95 12.14 1.11 12.91
C ALA A 95 11.04 1.18 13.99
N PRO A 96 9.74 1.19 13.64
CA PRO A 96 8.67 1.15 14.65
C PRO A 96 8.63 -0.18 15.42
N ALA A 97 9.09 -1.29 14.83
CA ALA A 97 9.22 -2.56 15.58
C ALA A 97 10.27 -2.46 16.69
N ARG A 98 11.44 -1.89 16.39
CA ARG A 98 12.53 -1.64 17.36
C ARG A 98 12.14 -0.65 18.45
N LEU A 99 11.31 0.33 18.12
CA LEU A 99 10.75 1.27 19.11
C LEU A 99 9.96 0.53 20.19
N LEU A 100 9.15 -0.47 19.79
CA LEU A 100 8.27 -1.20 20.70
C LEU A 100 9.02 -2.29 21.47
N LEU A 101 9.79 -3.11 20.76
CA LEU A 101 10.50 -4.27 21.32
C LEU A 101 11.91 -4.33 20.72
N PRO A 102 12.90 -3.65 21.33
CA PRO A 102 14.26 -3.56 20.83
C PRO A 102 14.91 -4.95 20.61
N ASP A 103 14.70 -5.88 21.54
CA ASP A 103 15.40 -7.17 21.55
C ASP A 103 14.87 -8.16 20.49
N LEU A 104 13.57 -8.10 20.15
CA LEU A 104 12.98 -9.00 19.15
C LEU A 104 13.41 -8.66 17.72
N ALA A 105 13.81 -7.42 17.47
CA ALA A 105 14.25 -6.98 16.15
C ALA A 105 15.74 -7.28 15.85
N VAL A 106 16.49 -7.82 16.82
CA VAL A 106 17.91 -8.20 16.67
C VAL A 106 18.06 -9.63 16.14
N GLY A 107 17.05 -10.49 16.34
CA GLY A 107 17.09 -11.90 15.91
C GLY A 107 16.77 -12.16 14.44
N ILE A 108 16.48 -11.13 13.64
CA ILE A 108 16.13 -11.29 12.23
C ILE A 108 17.39 -11.01 11.39
N PRO A 109 17.95 -12.00 10.67
CA PRO A 109 19.03 -11.75 9.74
C PRO A 109 18.50 -10.83 8.64
N VAL A 110 18.94 -9.57 8.65
CA VAL A 110 18.78 -8.66 7.50
C VAL A 110 19.63 -9.27 6.39
N VAL A 111 19.03 -10.07 5.52
CA VAL A 111 19.66 -10.47 4.27
C VAL A 111 19.65 -9.20 3.41
N PRO A 112 20.82 -8.62 3.05
CA PRO A 112 20.84 -7.48 2.15
C PRO A 112 20.23 -7.95 0.83
N SER A 113 19.12 -7.35 0.42
CA SER A 113 18.58 -7.52 -0.91
C SER A 113 19.60 -6.96 -1.89
N LEU A 114 20.38 -7.86 -2.52
CA LEU A 114 21.21 -7.49 -3.68
C LEU A 114 20.24 -7.10 -4.80
N SER A 115 20.16 -5.81 -5.07
CA SER A 115 19.54 -5.32 -6.31
C SER A 115 20.34 -5.90 -7.48
N PRO A 116 19.70 -6.55 -8.48
CA PRO A 116 20.40 -6.95 -9.69
C PRO A 116 20.78 -5.68 -10.43
N GLY A 117 22.06 -5.33 -10.36
CA GLY A 117 22.63 -4.29 -11.22
C GLY A 117 22.41 -4.69 -12.67
N TRP A 118 21.82 -3.79 -13.45
CA TRP A 118 21.73 -3.89 -14.88
C TRP A 118 23.13 -4.08 -15.45
N GLN A 119 23.45 -5.29 -15.89
CA GLN A 119 24.63 -5.54 -16.70
C GLN A 119 24.19 -5.43 -18.17
N GLU A 120 24.70 -4.38 -18.79
CA GLU A 120 24.59 -4.10 -20.21
C GLU A 120 25.40 -5.16 -20.98
N THR A 121 24.70 -6.10 -21.61
CA THR A 121 25.31 -7.06 -22.53
C THR A 121 25.30 -6.47 -23.93
N VAL A 122 26.42 -5.84 -24.28
CA VAL A 122 26.80 -5.59 -25.68
C VAL A 122 26.96 -6.94 -26.39
N GLY A 123 26.04 -7.23 -27.32
CA GLY A 123 25.93 -8.53 -27.97
C GLY A 123 25.44 -8.44 -29.41
N LEU A 124 26.33 -7.91 -30.26
CA LEU A 124 26.44 -8.10 -31.72
C LEU A 124 25.43 -9.09 -32.35
N SER A 125 24.50 -8.57 -33.17
CA SER A 125 23.81 -9.40 -34.17
C SER A 125 23.91 -8.80 -35.57
N LYS A 126 24.30 -9.70 -36.47
CA LYS A 126 24.80 -9.47 -37.82
C LYS A 126 23.68 -9.05 -38.78
N GLN A 127 24.04 -8.19 -39.72
CA GLN A 127 23.25 -7.88 -40.90
C GLN A 127 22.98 -9.14 -41.74
N VAL A 128 21.74 -9.28 -42.22
CA VAL A 128 21.43 -9.97 -43.49
C VAL A 128 20.45 -9.09 -44.26
N THR A 129 20.93 -8.64 -45.41
CA THR A 129 20.27 -7.88 -46.47
C THR A 129 19.40 -8.80 -47.32
N VAL A 130 18.11 -8.51 -47.55
CA VAL A 130 17.41 -8.86 -48.81
C VAL A 130 16.30 -7.85 -49.15
N ALA A 131 16.50 -7.25 -50.32
CA ALA A 131 15.60 -6.81 -51.39
C ALA A 131 14.51 -5.74 -51.20
N MET A 132 14.62 -4.80 -52.13
CA MET A 132 13.81 -3.64 -52.46
C MET A 132 12.52 -4.05 -53.19
N GLY A 133 11.39 -3.44 -52.79
CA GLY A 133 10.11 -3.50 -53.50
C GLY A 133 9.37 -2.17 -53.32
N ARG A 134 9.37 -1.37 -54.38
CA ARG A 134 8.80 -0.02 -54.51
C ARG A 134 7.39 -0.09 -55.10
N ALA A 135 6.45 0.67 -54.53
CA ALA A 135 5.32 1.40 -55.17
C ALA A 135 4.45 1.96 -54.01
N GLU A 136 4.31 3.28 -53.80
CA GLU A 136 3.27 4.18 -54.39
C GLU A 136 1.83 3.69 -54.12
N GLU A 137 0.81 4.46 -53.74
CA GLU A 137 0.57 5.88 -53.45
C GLU A 137 -0.95 5.98 -53.06
N ARG A 138 -1.39 7.12 -52.49
CA ARG A 138 -2.79 7.68 -52.47
C ARG A 138 -3.72 7.26 -51.31
N GLN A 139 -4.04 8.19 -50.38
CA GLN A 139 -5.13 9.20 -50.39
C GLN A 139 -6.54 8.58 -50.20
N LEU A 140 -7.24 8.84 -49.09
CA LEU A 140 -8.13 9.98 -48.79
C LEU A 140 -9.62 9.64 -49.12
N ALA A 141 -10.52 10.20 -48.30
CA ALA A 141 -11.99 10.23 -48.36
C ALA A 141 -12.71 9.06 -47.67
N ASP A 142 -13.46 9.30 -46.59
CA ASP A 142 -14.71 10.08 -46.48
C ASP A 142 -15.87 9.40 -47.19
N SER A 143 -16.78 8.84 -46.38
CA SER A 143 -18.19 8.54 -46.68
C SER A 143 -18.71 7.52 -45.67
N THR A 144 -19.95 7.52 -45.22
CA THR A 144 -21.08 8.42 -45.41
C THR A 144 -22.16 7.86 -44.47
N ARG A 145 -22.77 8.73 -43.67
CA ARG A 145 -24.21 8.84 -43.39
C ARG A 145 -25.05 7.55 -43.24
N THR A 146 -25.75 7.46 -42.12
CA THR A 146 -27.21 7.21 -42.16
C THR A 146 -27.89 8.06 -41.10
N GLN A 147 -28.49 9.16 -41.56
CA GLN A 147 -29.66 9.78 -40.92
C GLN A 147 -30.90 9.15 -41.58
N VAL A 148 -31.88 8.81 -40.76
CA VAL A 148 -33.32 8.94 -41.05
C VAL A 148 -33.89 9.36 -39.67
N GLU A 149 -34.24 10.62 -39.42
CA GLU A 149 -35.51 11.32 -39.79
C GLU A 149 -36.72 10.38 -39.57
N ASP A 150 -37.83 10.73 -38.93
CA ASP A 150 -38.35 11.95 -38.33
C ASP A 150 -39.64 11.50 -37.61
N LYS A 151 -39.98 12.13 -36.47
CA LYS A 151 -41.22 12.92 -36.41
C LYS A 151 -41.40 13.60 -35.05
N GLU A 152 -41.42 14.90 -35.18
CA GLU A 152 -41.77 15.93 -34.20
C GLU A 152 -43.29 16.00 -33.95
N SER A 153 -43.66 16.07 -32.66
CA SER A 153 -44.72 16.87 -32.00
C SER A 153 -46.23 16.66 -32.34
N PRO A 154 -47.20 17.24 -31.59
CA PRO A 154 -47.13 18.16 -30.42
C PRO A 154 -48.05 17.82 -29.21
N ASP A 155 -47.96 18.69 -28.19
CA ASP A 155 -48.81 18.93 -27.01
C ASP A 155 -50.34 18.72 -27.14
N ASP A 156 -50.93 18.21 -26.04
CA ASP A 156 -52.06 18.84 -25.31
C ASP A 156 -51.95 18.47 -23.80
#